data_AF-A0A2A4J4I6-F1
#
_entry.id   AF-A0A2A4J4I6-F1
#
_cell.length_a   1.000
_cell.length_b   1.000
_cell.length_c   1.000
_cell.angle_alpha   90.00
_cell.angle_beta   90.00
_cell.angle_gamma   90.00
#
_symmetry.space_group_name_H-M   'P 1'
#
loop_
_entity.id
_entity.type
_entity.pdbx_description
1 polymer ?
#
loop_
_entity_poly.entity_id
_entity_poly.type
_entity_poly.pdbx_seq_one_letter_code
_entity_poly.pdbx_strand_id
1 'polypeptide(L)'
;MGTQKPGEWANSLIARFEEQLPYKTGAQNLHSRINEEQCKACLVQISRHRFSLVIAGLTKILQRVNELYQPTISIGANRPQTELEKGYHDSLVIVLDTLEICLSSQPKDTAKYDEAMNVKILLREVCQFIVSIYYYTDMRNESTVNNTLLRQLASKVLFALSLNFFNAVFNRISARLQELSSSSEENPDYTDIELIQHINVDILRLIRLLTESIQKFKLLRKSAHIVLVTSLEKAIWNWMDTYPQEFAEVQCRPNDELSKCCDTLFDILQDSFSDNKKSRVAMWPLQIMLLVLNPKVLEEIVNADSGAPCSPRHTKKKHFIDSVKRGLSPQNNSKQMTEAAVVTCVKLCKASTYLNIADSGNVTFILVKSVINDLKSLLFNPSKSYIRGNLISGYSELDLMTDCFVSLFRIMPHNNDALKVCLNLNTHISYHYVIVNSLL
;
A
#
# COMPACT_ATOMS: atom_id res chain seq x y z
N MET A 1 -15.59 26.26 -44.89
CA MET A 1 -15.44 25.03 -44.10
C MET A 1 -15.14 25.44 -42.68
N GLY A 2 -16.14 25.41 -41.79
CA GLY A 2 -15.95 25.80 -40.39
C GLY A 2 -15.04 24.78 -39.70
N THR A 3 -13.96 25.23 -39.11
CA THR A 3 -13.10 24.42 -38.25
C THR A 3 -13.98 23.84 -37.14
N GLN A 4 -14.22 22.53 -37.16
CA GLN A 4 -14.93 21.82 -36.09
C GLN A 4 -14.37 22.26 -34.74
N LYS A 5 -15.26 22.55 -33.78
CA LYS A 5 -14.82 23.09 -32.48
C LYS A 5 -13.91 22.06 -31.81
N PRO A 6 -12.81 22.46 -31.15
CA PRO A 6 -11.87 21.52 -30.50
C PRO A 6 -12.52 20.51 -29.53
N GLY A 7 -13.69 20.81 -28.98
CA GLY A 7 -14.46 19.89 -28.13
C GLY A 7 -15.20 18.78 -28.90
N GLU A 8 -15.64 19.04 -30.13
CA GLU A 8 -16.30 18.03 -30.97
C GLU A 8 -15.31 16.94 -31.37
N TRP A 9 -14.10 17.33 -31.74
CA TRP A 9 -13.03 16.37 -32.08
C TRP A 9 -12.64 15.48 -30.89
N ALA A 10 -12.52 16.06 -29.69
CA ALA A 10 -12.26 15.29 -28.48
C ALA A 10 -13.37 14.29 -28.18
N ASN A 11 -14.64 14.68 -28.33
CA ASN A 11 -15.78 13.77 -28.18
C ASN A 11 -15.79 12.66 -29.24
N SER A 12 -15.50 12.98 -30.50
CA SER A 12 -15.36 11.98 -31.56
C SER A 12 -14.23 10.99 -31.29
N LEU A 13 -13.10 11.45 -30.73
CA LEU A 13 -12.01 10.56 -30.37
C LEU A 13 -12.37 9.66 -29.18
N ILE A 14 -13.04 10.18 -28.16
CA ILE A 14 -13.53 9.38 -27.03
C ILE A 14 -14.50 8.30 -27.53
N ALA A 15 -15.43 8.66 -28.42
CA ALA A 15 -16.35 7.70 -29.03
C ALA A 15 -15.59 6.64 -29.84
N ARG A 16 -14.63 7.06 -30.69
CA ARG A 16 -13.80 6.11 -31.45
C ARG A 16 -13.02 5.17 -30.54
N PHE A 17 -12.44 5.68 -29.45
CA PHE A 17 -11.76 4.86 -28.46
C PHE A 17 -12.70 3.81 -27.87
N GLU A 18 -13.92 4.20 -27.47
CA GLU A 18 -14.93 3.24 -26.97
C GLU A 18 -15.27 2.17 -28.01
N GLU A 19 -15.45 2.55 -29.28
CA GLU A 19 -15.74 1.62 -30.38
C GLU A 19 -14.59 0.64 -30.69
N GLN A 20 -13.35 0.93 -30.27
CA GLN A 20 -12.21 0.03 -30.43
C GLN A 20 -12.02 -0.93 -29.24
N LEU A 21 -12.80 -0.79 -28.17
CA LEU A 21 -12.62 -1.63 -26.98
C LEU A 21 -13.06 -3.08 -27.25
N PRO A 22 -12.35 -4.08 -26.67
CA PRO A 22 -12.61 -5.50 -26.86
C PRO A 22 -14.08 -5.93 -26.65
N TYR A 23 -14.82 -5.30 -25.74
CA TYR A 23 -16.22 -5.66 -25.50
C TYR A 23 -17.17 -5.32 -26.66
N LYS A 24 -16.76 -4.43 -27.58
CA LYS A 24 -17.49 -4.11 -28.82
C LYS A 24 -16.92 -4.80 -30.03
N THR A 25 -15.60 -4.89 -30.13
CA THR A 25 -14.93 -5.46 -31.31
C THR A 25 -14.82 -6.98 -31.27
N GLY A 26 -14.94 -7.60 -30.10
CA GLY A 26 -14.65 -9.02 -29.89
C GLY A 26 -13.14 -9.30 -29.97
N ALA A 27 -12.79 -10.51 -30.41
CA ALA A 27 -11.40 -10.98 -30.49
C ALA A 27 -10.51 -10.03 -31.31
N GLN A 28 -9.46 -9.51 -30.68
CA GLN A 28 -8.58 -8.54 -31.31
C GLN A 28 -7.53 -9.18 -32.22
N ASN A 29 -7.36 -8.61 -33.41
CA ASN A 29 -6.24 -8.90 -34.31
C ASN A 29 -5.13 -7.84 -34.16
N LEU A 30 -4.00 -8.04 -34.85
CA LEU A 30 -2.86 -7.12 -34.76
C LEU A 30 -3.24 -5.67 -35.14
N HIS A 31 -4.09 -5.50 -36.16
CA HIS A 31 -4.50 -4.18 -36.64
C HIS A 31 -5.40 -3.46 -35.63
N SER A 32 -6.34 -4.17 -34.97
CA SER A 32 -7.19 -3.58 -33.94
C SER A 32 -6.37 -3.12 -32.73
N ARG A 33 -5.34 -3.88 -32.33
CA ARG A 33 -4.42 -3.49 -31.24
C ARG A 33 -3.65 -2.21 -31.55
N ILE A 34 -3.09 -2.10 -32.76
CA ILE A 34 -2.37 -0.88 -33.18
C ILE A 34 -3.31 0.33 -33.18
N ASN A 35 -4.55 0.16 -33.66
CA ASN A 35 -5.52 1.26 -33.70
C ASN A 35 -5.96 1.69 -32.29
N GLU A 36 -6.12 0.73 -31.38
CA GLU A 36 -6.38 1.00 -29.95
C GLU A 36 -5.25 1.80 -29.32
N GLU A 37 -3.99 1.36 -29.47
CA GLU A 37 -2.82 2.05 -28.94
C GLU A 37 -2.69 3.47 -29.49
N GLN A 38 -2.95 3.66 -30.79
CA GLN A 38 -2.95 4.98 -31.41
C GLN A 38 -4.07 5.88 -30.84
N CYS A 39 -5.29 5.35 -30.69
CA CYS A 39 -6.41 6.08 -30.10
C CYS A 39 -6.11 6.49 -28.65
N LYS A 40 -5.56 5.57 -27.86
CA LYS A 40 -5.10 5.82 -26.49
C LYS A 40 -4.05 6.92 -26.44
N ALA A 41 -3.00 6.82 -27.27
CA ALA A 41 -1.94 7.84 -27.34
C ALA A 41 -2.51 9.23 -27.71
N CYS A 42 -3.45 9.29 -28.65
CA CYS A 42 -4.12 10.54 -29.01
C CYS A 42 -4.92 11.12 -27.84
N LEU A 43 -5.69 10.29 -27.11
CA LEU A 43 -6.46 10.74 -25.94
C LEU A 43 -5.56 11.29 -24.84
N VAL A 44 -4.42 10.65 -24.58
CA VAL A 44 -3.42 11.11 -23.62
C VAL A 44 -2.86 12.48 -24.01
N GLN A 45 -2.59 12.73 -25.29
CA GLN A 45 -2.12 14.05 -25.73
C GLN A 45 -3.20 15.13 -25.55
N ILE A 46 -4.46 14.81 -25.88
CA ILE A 46 -5.56 15.76 -25.73
C ILE A 46 -5.87 16.06 -24.27
N SER A 47 -5.75 15.07 -23.37
CA SER A 47 -6.05 15.23 -21.96
C SER A 47 -5.20 16.33 -21.31
N ARG A 48 -4.00 16.61 -21.85
CA ARG A 48 -3.14 17.74 -21.42
C ARG A 48 -3.78 19.12 -21.64
N HIS A 49 -4.69 19.25 -22.60
CA HIS A 49 -5.34 20.52 -22.94
C HIS A 49 -6.85 20.53 -22.60
N ARG A 50 -7.48 19.35 -22.57
CA ARG A 50 -8.92 19.16 -22.35
C ARG A 50 -9.19 18.10 -21.29
N PHE A 51 -8.46 18.17 -20.19
CA PHE A 51 -8.48 17.18 -19.11
C PHE A 51 -9.89 16.81 -18.65
N SER A 52 -10.68 17.80 -18.22
CA SER A 52 -12.04 17.59 -17.71
C SER A 52 -12.91 16.79 -18.68
N LEU A 53 -12.83 17.09 -19.98
CA LEU A 53 -13.62 16.42 -21.02
C LEU A 53 -13.19 14.95 -21.22
N VAL A 54 -11.87 14.72 -21.32
CA VAL A 54 -11.33 13.37 -21.53
C VAL A 54 -11.60 12.50 -20.30
N ILE A 55 -11.37 13.00 -19.09
CA ILE A 55 -11.64 12.25 -17.86
C ILE A 55 -13.12 11.95 -17.70
N ALA A 56 -14.02 12.91 -17.97
CA ALA A 56 -15.45 12.66 -17.94
C ALA A 56 -15.87 11.58 -18.96
N GLY A 57 -15.31 11.61 -20.16
CA GLY A 57 -15.56 10.61 -21.20
C GLY A 57 -15.10 9.22 -20.79
N LEU A 58 -13.84 9.09 -20.35
CA LEU A 58 -13.27 7.82 -19.89
C LEU A 58 -14.00 7.27 -18.65
N THR A 59 -14.42 8.14 -17.73
CA THR A 59 -15.20 7.74 -16.54
C THR A 59 -16.56 7.17 -16.94
N LYS A 60 -17.25 7.77 -17.92
CA LYS A 60 -18.53 7.23 -18.43
C LYS A 60 -18.35 5.88 -19.13
N ILE A 61 -17.26 5.71 -19.88
CA ILE A 61 -16.92 4.42 -20.50
C ILE A 61 -16.65 3.38 -19.41
N LEU A 62 -15.82 3.71 -18.41
CA LEU A 62 -15.51 2.84 -17.28
C LEU A 62 -16.79 2.37 -16.57
N GLN A 63 -17.68 3.31 -16.24
CA GLN A 63 -18.96 3.02 -15.59
C GLN A 63 -19.80 2.04 -16.43
N ARG A 64 -19.98 2.33 -17.73
CA ARG A 64 -20.76 1.50 -18.65
C ARG A 64 -20.23 0.07 -18.76
N VAL A 65 -18.91 -0.07 -18.96
CA VAL A 65 -18.29 -1.40 -19.10
C VAL A 65 -18.38 -2.16 -17.77
N ASN A 66 -18.19 -1.50 -16.63
CA ASN A 66 -18.29 -2.14 -15.32
C ASN A 66 -19.72 -2.60 -15.02
N GLU A 67 -20.73 -1.79 -15.32
CA GLU A 67 -22.15 -2.16 -15.16
C GLU A 67 -22.52 -3.41 -15.98
N LEU A 68 -21.92 -3.60 -17.16
CA LEU A 68 -22.09 -4.80 -17.98
C LEU A 68 -21.30 -6.00 -17.46
N TYR A 69 -20.13 -5.75 -16.84
CA TYR A 69 -19.24 -6.80 -16.33
C TYR A 69 -19.74 -7.39 -15.01
N GLN A 70 -20.19 -6.57 -14.05
CA GLN A 70 -20.56 -7.00 -12.69
C GLN A 70 -21.54 -8.19 -12.63
N PRO A 71 -22.64 -8.24 -13.41
CA PRO A 71 -23.58 -9.37 -13.37
C PRO A 71 -22.96 -10.70 -13.82
N THR A 72 -21.93 -10.66 -14.68
CA THR A 72 -21.26 -11.86 -15.19
C THR A 72 -20.41 -12.55 -14.13
N ILE A 73 -19.82 -11.79 -13.20
CA ILE A 73 -19.00 -12.30 -12.09
C ILE A 73 -19.87 -13.07 -11.10
N SER A 74 -21.05 -12.55 -10.76
CA SER A 74 -21.96 -13.13 -9.75
C SER A 74 -22.60 -14.45 -10.19
N ILE A 75 -22.80 -14.65 -11.50
CA ILE A 75 -23.49 -15.83 -12.06
C ILE A 75 -22.49 -16.90 -12.52
N GLY A 76 -21.27 -16.51 -12.89
CA GLY A 76 -20.28 -17.36 -13.56
C GLY A 76 -19.26 -18.06 -12.66
N ALA A 77 -19.39 -18.03 -11.33
CA ALA A 77 -18.33 -18.40 -10.38
C ALA A 77 -17.69 -19.80 -10.60
N ASN A 78 -18.40 -20.73 -11.25
CA ASN A 78 -17.95 -22.11 -11.49
C ASN A 78 -17.84 -22.51 -12.98
N ARG A 79 -17.85 -21.55 -13.92
CA ARG A 79 -17.73 -21.84 -15.35
C ARG A 79 -16.51 -21.16 -15.98
N PRO A 80 -15.94 -21.72 -17.07
CA PRO A 80 -14.92 -21.05 -17.86
C PRO A 80 -15.43 -19.70 -18.37
N GLN A 81 -14.58 -18.68 -18.30
CA GLN A 81 -14.93 -17.32 -18.71
C GLN A 81 -15.18 -17.26 -20.23
N THR A 82 -16.34 -16.72 -20.62
CA THR A 82 -16.73 -16.54 -22.02
C THR A 82 -15.86 -15.47 -22.70
N GLU A 83 -15.75 -15.51 -24.04
CA GLU A 83 -15.00 -14.50 -24.79
C GLU A 83 -15.55 -13.08 -24.57
N LEU A 84 -16.86 -12.93 -24.34
CA LEU A 84 -17.50 -11.66 -24.01
C LEU A 84 -17.08 -11.14 -22.63
N GLU A 85 -17.03 -12.03 -21.62
CA GLU A 85 -16.57 -11.70 -20.27
C GLU A 85 -15.09 -11.28 -20.25
N LYS A 86 -14.25 -11.92 -21.08
CA LYS A 86 -12.87 -11.49 -21.31
C LYS A 86 -12.80 -10.12 -21.98
N GLY A 87 -13.65 -9.88 -22.99
CA GLY A 87 -13.76 -8.59 -23.65
C GLY A 87 -14.10 -7.45 -22.69
N TYR A 88 -15.03 -7.65 -21.74
CA TYR A 88 -15.32 -6.66 -20.71
C TYR A 88 -14.10 -6.40 -19.81
N HIS A 89 -13.45 -7.46 -19.32
CA HIS A 89 -12.27 -7.34 -18.46
C HIS A 89 -11.12 -6.61 -19.16
N ASP A 90 -10.75 -7.00 -20.38
CA ASP A 90 -9.69 -6.35 -21.16
C ASP A 90 -10.03 -4.88 -21.42
N SER A 91 -11.31 -4.57 -21.69
CA SER A 91 -11.75 -3.18 -21.87
C SER A 91 -11.60 -2.35 -20.60
N LEU A 92 -11.92 -2.90 -19.42
CA LEU A 92 -11.69 -2.22 -18.14
C LEU A 92 -10.20 -1.98 -17.88
N VAL A 93 -9.34 -2.95 -18.21
CA VAL A 93 -7.88 -2.82 -18.14
C VAL A 93 -7.41 -1.64 -19.00
N ILE A 94 -7.82 -1.58 -20.26
CA ILE A 94 -7.43 -0.51 -21.20
C ILE A 94 -7.91 0.85 -20.72
N VAL A 95 -9.15 0.96 -20.23
CA VAL A 95 -9.74 2.22 -19.76
C VAL A 95 -9.03 2.71 -18.50
N LEU A 96 -8.79 1.85 -17.50
CA LEU A 96 -8.09 2.21 -16.27
C LEU A 96 -6.63 2.60 -16.55
N ASP A 97 -5.94 1.87 -17.41
CA ASP A 97 -4.57 2.20 -17.81
C ASP A 97 -4.50 3.55 -18.55
N THR A 98 -5.47 3.82 -19.43
CA THR A 98 -5.57 5.13 -20.11
C THR A 98 -5.86 6.27 -19.12
N LEU A 99 -6.74 6.05 -18.14
CA LEU A 99 -7.04 7.01 -17.07
C LEU A 99 -5.79 7.32 -16.24
N GLU A 100 -5.03 6.30 -15.85
CA GLU A 100 -3.78 6.44 -15.10
C GLU A 100 -2.80 7.36 -15.85
N ILE A 101 -2.52 7.06 -17.12
CA ILE A 101 -1.57 7.84 -17.92
C ILE A 101 -2.05 9.30 -18.08
N CYS A 102 -3.35 9.52 -18.28
CA CYS A 102 -3.93 10.86 -18.39
C CYS A 102 -3.78 11.67 -17.10
N LEU A 103 -3.98 11.04 -15.94
CA LEU A 103 -3.84 11.68 -14.62
C LEU A 103 -2.38 11.98 -14.30
N SER A 104 -1.49 11.04 -14.58
CA SER A 104 -0.03 11.16 -14.36
C SER A 104 0.61 12.23 -15.27
N SER A 105 0.00 12.53 -16.42
CA SER A 105 0.49 13.52 -17.39
C SER A 105 -0.01 14.96 -17.17
N GLN A 106 -0.71 15.24 -16.07
CA GLN A 106 -1.30 16.55 -15.77
C GLN A 106 -0.24 17.59 -15.35
N PRO A 107 -0.28 18.83 -15.88
CA PRO A 107 0.48 19.95 -15.30
C PRO A 107 -0.12 20.38 -13.95
N LYS A 108 0.73 20.79 -13.00
CA LYS A 108 0.38 20.98 -11.56
C LYS A 108 -0.65 22.09 -11.24
N ASP A 109 -1.04 22.95 -12.19
CA ASP A 109 -1.71 24.24 -11.91
C ASP A 109 -3.09 24.47 -12.57
N THR A 110 -3.81 23.43 -13.04
CA THR A 110 -5.01 23.66 -13.89
C THR A 110 -6.39 23.47 -13.24
N ALA A 111 -6.50 23.21 -11.94
CA ALA A 111 -7.77 22.82 -11.30
C ALA A 111 -8.93 23.84 -11.49
N LYS A 112 -9.87 23.54 -12.40
CA LYS A 112 -11.14 24.28 -12.59
C LYS A 112 -12.32 23.57 -11.90
N TYR A 113 -13.40 24.29 -11.58
CA TYR A 113 -14.57 23.74 -10.86
C TYR A 113 -15.19 22.50 -11.51
N ASP A 114 -15.31 22.45 -12.84
CA ASP A 114 -15.80 21.27 -13.58
C ASP A 114 -14.95 20.01 -13.35
N GLU A 115 -13.65 20.19 -13.12
CA GLU A 115 -12.73 19.08 -12.86
C GLU A 115 -13.01 18.46 -11.49
N ALA A 116 -13.39 19.27 -10.49
CA ALA A 116 -13.70 18.77 -9.16
C ALA A 116 -14.93 17.85 -9.12
N MET A 117 -15.95 18.11 -9.96
CA MET A 117 -17.12 17.22 -10.07
C MET A 117 -16.75 15.92 -10.76
N ASN A 118 -16.03 15.99 -11.89
CA ASN A 118 -15.60 14.80 -12.63
C ASN A 118 -14.68 13.91 -11.80
N VAL A 119 -13.80 14.50 -10.99
CA VAL A 119 -12.94 13.80 -10.03
C VAL A 119 -13.75 13.05 -8.97
N LYS A 120 -14.84 13.63 -8.44
CA LYS A 120 -15.70 12.93 -7.48
C LYS A 120 -16.39 11.70 -8.09
N ILE A 121 -16.85 11.83 -9.34
CA ILE A 121 -17.47 10.72 -10.08
C ILE A 121 -16.42 9.64 -10.35
N LEU A 122 -15.26 10.02 -10.88
CA LEU A 122 -14.16 9.07 -11.12
C LEU A 122 -13.73 8.37 -9.84
N LEU A 123 -13.57 9.10 -8.74
CA LEU A 123 -13.22 8.53 -7.43
C LEU A 123 -14.24 7.47 -7.01
N ARG A 124 -15.55 7.74 -7.17
CA ARG A 124 -16.60 6.75 -6.87
C ARG A 124 -16.44 5.48 -7.69
N GLU A 125 -16.15 5.60 -9.00
CA GLU A 125 -16.01 4.43 -9.87
C GLU A 125 -14.72 3.65 -9.59
N VAL A 126 -13.59 4.33 -9.41
CA VAL A 126 -12.30 3.70 -9.10
C VAL A 126 -12.35 2.95 -7.78
N CYS A 127 -13.04 3.50 -6.76
CA CYS A 127 -13.19 2.84 -5.48
C CYS A 127 -13.79 1.43 -5.64
N GLN A 128 -14.78 1.23 -6.52
CA GLN A 128 -15.46 -0.07 -6.70
C GLN A 128 -14.50 -1.23 -6.99
N PHE A 129 -13.42 -0.97 -7.74
CA PHE A 129 -12.39 -1.96 -8.08
C PHE A 129 -11.41 -2.24 -6.93
N ILE A 130 -11.26 -1.30 -6.00
CA ILE A 130 -10.43 -1.46 -4.81
C ILE A 130 -11.15 -2.33 -3.77
N VAL A 131 -12.47 -2.13 -3.61
CA VAL A 131 -13.30 -2.81 -2.58
C VAL A 131 -13.54 -4.29 -2.84
N SER A 132 -13.75 -4.64 -4.12
CA SER A 132 -14.57 -5.81 -4.50
C SER A 132 -14.04 -7.19 -4.07
N ILE A 133 -12.86 -7.31 -3.44
CA ILE A 133 -12.22 -8.60 -3.19
C ILE A 133 -12.35 -9.09 -1.74
N TYR A 134 -12.45 -8.19 -0.75
CA TYR A 134 -12.46 -8.63 0.67
C TYR A 134 -13.73 -9.39 1.08
N TYR A 135 -14.85 -9.22 0.37
CA TYR A 135 -16.06 -10.04 0.57
C TYR A 135 -16.00 -11.41 -0.13
N TYR A 136 -15.00 -11.67 -0.98
CA TYR A 136 -14.92 -12.88 -1.81
C TYR A 136 -13.65 -13.71 -1.57
N THR A 137 -12.92 -13.48 -0.49
CA THR A 137 -11.65 -14.17 -0.15
C THR A 137 -11.75 -15.68 0.17
N ASP A 138 -12.88 -16.35 -0.10
CA ASP A 138 -13.03 -17.80 0.09
C ASP A 138 -13.13 -18.61 -1.22
N MET A 139 -12.68 -18.05 -2.36
CA MET A 139 -12.74 -18.75 -3.65
C MET A 139 -11.42 -18.61 -4.42
N ARG A 140 -10.64 -19.70 -4.50
CA ARG A 140 -9.43 -19.84 -5.32
C ARG A 140 -9.82 -20.15 -6.78
N ASN A 141 -10.23 -19.16 -7.57
CA ASN A 141 -10.53 -19.32 -9.00
C ASN A 141 -9.75 -18.32 -9.88
N GLU A 142 -9.61 -18.60 -11.18
CA GLU A 142 -8.96 -17.71 -12.18
C GLU A 142 -9.57 -16.29 -12.21
N SER A 143 -10.84 -16.14 -11.82
CA SER A 143 -11.51 -14.86 -11.60
C SER A 143 -10.80 -13.97 -10.56
N THR A 144 -10.06 -14.54 -9.62
CA THR A 144 -9.28 -13.83 -8.60
C THR A 144 -8.02 -13.17 -9.19
N VAL A 145 -7.41 -13.76 -10.23
CA VAL A 145 -6.22 -13.18 -10.90
C VAL A 145 -6.61 -11.99 -11.78
N ASN A 146 -7.70 -12.13 -12.55
CA ASN A 146 -8.22 -11.05 -13.40
C ASN A 146 -8.63 -9.82 -12.57
N ASN A 147 -9.25 -10.02 -11.40
CA ASN A 147 -9.57 -8.93 -10.48
C ASN A 147 -8.31 -8.29 -9.84
N THR A 148 -7.19 -9.00 -9.76
CA THR A 148 -5.94 -8.47 -9.20
C THR A 148 -5.34 -7.38 -10.10
N LEU A 149 -5.34 -7.56 -11.42
CA LEU A 149 -4.85 -6.55 -12.37
C LEU A 149 -5.72 -5.29 -12.35
N LEU A 150 -7.05 -5.44 -12.37
CA LEU A 150 -7.97 -4.29 -12.27
C LEU A 150 -7.76 -3.51 -10.97
N ARG A 151 -7.56 -4.21 -9.84
CA ARG A 151 -7.24 -3.57 -8.56
C ARG A 151 -5.90 -2.82 -8.61
N GLN A 152 -4.87 -3.41 -9.21
CA GLN A 152 -3.57 -2.74 -9.36
C GLN A 152 -3.69 -1.47 -10.20
N LEU A 153 -4.40 -1.53 -11.32
CA LEU A 153 -4.64 -0.36 -12.16
C LEU A 153 -5.49 0.69 -11.44
N ALA A 154 -6.57 0.29 -10.75
CA ALA A 154 -7.38 1.20 -9.94
C ALA A 154 -6.56 1.88 -8.83
N SER A 155 -5.65 1.14 -8.18
CA SER A 155 -4.69 1.73 -7.22
C SER A 155 -3.78 2.75 -7.89
N LYS A 156 -3.27 2.49 -9.09
CA LYS A 156 -2.43 3.45 -9.83
C LYS A 156 -3.23 4.69 -10.25
N VAL A 157 -4.47 4.51 -10.73
CA VAL A 157 -5.40 5.61 -11.03
C VAL A 157 -5.66 6.46 -9.79
N LEU A 158 -5.94 5.84 -8.64
CA LEU A 158 -6.16 6.56 -7.38
C LEU A 158 -4.91 7.31 -6.93
N PHE A 159 -3.74 6.69 -7.03
CA PHE A 159 -2.46 7.31 -6.72
C PHE A 159 -2.23 8.56 -7.60
N ALA A 160 -2.38 8.41 -8.92
CA ALA A 160 -2.25 9.50 -9.88
C ALA A 160 -3.29 10.62 -9.64
N LEU A 161 -4.53 10.26 -9.32
CA LEU A 161 -5.59 11.21 -8.98
C LEU A 161 -5.23 12.03 -7.74
N SER A 162 -4.70 11.37 -6.71
CA SER A 162 -4.36 12.02 -5.43
C SER A 162 -3.17 12.98 -5.52
N LEU A 163 -2.32 12.90 -6.57
CA LEU A 163 -1.25 13.88 -6.79
C LEU A 163 -1.79 15.31 -6.86
N ASN A 164 -2.80 15.53 -7.69
CA ASN A 164 -3.38 16.86 -7.95
C ASN A 164 -4.69 17.10 -7.20
N PHE A 165 -5.42 16.03 -6.84
CA PHE A 165 -6.74 16.13 -6.21
C PHE A 165 -6.79 15.50 -4.81
N PHE A 166 -5.68 15.59 -4.06
CA PHE A 166 -5.56 15.03 -2.70
C PHE A 166 -6.77 15.39 -1.80
N ASN A 167 -7.20 16.65 -1.79
CA ASN A 167 -8.31 17.10 -0.95
C ASN A 167 -9.62 16.34 -1.22
N ALA A 168 -9.90 15.99 -2.48
CA ALA A 168 -11.11 15.25 -2.83
C ALA A 168 -11.08 13.84 -2.22
N VAL A 169 -9.93 13.16 -2.33
CA VAL A 169 -9.74 11.81 -1.79
C VAL A 169 -9.67 11.84 -0.26
N PHE A 170 -8.91 12.76 0.32
CA PHE A 170 -8.81 12.96 1.77
C PHE A 170 -10.17 13.26 2.41
N ASN A 171 -10.98 14.14 1.82
CA ASN A 171 -12.30 14.45 2.35
C ASN A 171 -13.24 13.25 2.32
N ARG A 172 -13.12 12.36 1.33
CA ARG A 172 -13.87 11.09 1.30
C ARG A 172 -13.45 10.17 2.44
N ILE A 173 -12.15 10.00 2.68
CA ILE A 173 -11.62 9.22 3.80
C ILE A 173 -12.09 9.81 5.15
N SER A 174 -11.92 11.12 5.35
CA SER A 174 -12.31 11.81 6.58
C SER A 174 -13.82 11.72 6.84
N ALA A 175 -14.65 11.87 5.80
CA ALA A 175 -16.10 11.67 5.91
C ALA A 175 -16.44 10.24 6.36
N ARG A 176 -15.77 9.21 5.82
CA ARG A 176 -15.98 7.82 6.27
C ARG A 176 -15.56 7.62 7.72
N LEU A 177 -14.40 8.15 8.13
CA LEU A 177 -13.94 8.07 9.53
C LEU A 177 -14.93 8.76 10.47
N GLN A 178 -15.49 9.90 10.05
CA GLN A 178 -16.51 10.63 10.80
C GLN A 178 -17.81 9.82 10.91
N GLU A 179 -18.30 9.25 9.82
CA GLU A 179 -19.50 8.40 9.82
C GLU A 179 -19.34 7.20 10.78
N LEU A 180 -18.22 6.50 10.69
CA LEU A 180 -17.91 5.33 11.53
C LEU A 180 -17.71 5.70 13.00
N SER A 181 -17.30 6.94 13.32
CA SER A 181 -17.16 7.42 14.69
C SER A 181 -18.49 7.58 15.43
N SER A 182 -19.59 7.73 14.67
CA SER A 182 -20.95 7.89 15.18
C SER A 182 -21.87 6.70 14.89
N SER A 183 -21.40 5.69 14.15
CA SER A 183 -22.25 4.61 13.66
C SER A 183 -22.58 3.56 14.73
N SER A 184 -23.86 3.22 14.83
CA SER A 184 -24.38 2.08 15.62
C SER A 184 -24.57 0.80 14.79
N GLU A 185 -24.30 0.82 13.48
CA GLU A 185 -24.51 -0.31 12.56
C GLU A 185 -23.72 -1.56 12.94
N GLU A 186 -24.30 -2.76 12.87
CA GLU A 186 -23.64 -4.01 13.27
C GLU A 186 -22.49 -4.40 12.32
N ASN A 187 -22.64 -4.14 11.01
CA ASN A 187 -21.65 -4.45 9.98
C ASN A 187 -21.24 -3.21 9.18
N PRO A 188 -20.42 -2.30 9.76
CA PRO A 188 -20.03 -1.07 9.08
C PRO A 188 -19.12 -1.34 7.88
N ASP A 189 -19.25 -0.52 6.84
CA ASP A 189 -18.35 -0.51 5.68
C ASP A 189 -17.05 0.26 5.99
N TYR A 190 -15.90 -0.42 5.90
CA TYR A 190 -14.56 0.15 6.13
C TYR A 190 -13.81 0.50 4.85
N THR A 191 -14.41 0.26 3.70
CA THR A 191 -13.79 0.37 2.38
C THR A 191 -13.05 1.69 2.15
N ASP A 192 -13.69 2.81 2.44
CA ASP A 192 -13.07 4.11 2.15
C ASP A 192 -11.84 4.39 3.05
N ILE A 193 -11.67 3.66 4.16
CA ILE A 193 -10.43 3.71 4.97
C ILE A 193 -9.27 3.09 4.19
N GLU A 194 -9.52 2.01 3.42
CA GLU A 194 -8.48 1.35 2.63
C GLU A 194 -7.99 2.21 1.46
N LEU A 195 -8.63 3.33 1.14
CA LEU A 195 -8.07 4.26 0.15
C LEU A 195 -6.74 4.86 0.62
N ILE A 196 -6.51 4.92 1.93
CA ILE A 196 -5.29 5.45 2.54
C ILE A 196 -4.03 4.72 2.02
N GLN A 197 -4.09 3.42 1.78
CA GLN A 197 -2.94 2.62 1.27
C GLN A 197 -2.70 2.80 -0.24
N HIS A 198 -3.51 3.59 -0.95
CA HIS A 198 -3.44 3.74 -2.41
C HIS A 198 -3.20 5.19 -2.87
N ILE A 199 -3.15 6.14 -1.94
CA ILE A 199 -2.94 7.55 -2.25
C ILE A 199 -1.45 7.94 -2.20
N ASN A 200 -1.10 8.91 -3.02
CA ASN A 200 0.16 9.61 -2.98
C ASN A 200 0.14 10.63 -1.84
N VAL A 201 1.02 10.43 -0.87
CA VAL A 201 1.21 11.29 0.29
C VAL A 201 2.67 11.76 0.33
N ASP A 202 2.88 13.07 0.31
CA ASP A 202 4.13 13.71 0.74
C ASP A 202 4.13 13.88 2.28
N ILE A 203 5.20 14.41 2.85
CA ILE A 203 5.30 14.60 4.31
C ILE A 203 4.15 15.43 4.91
N LEU A 204 3.70 16.49 4.23
CA LEU A 204 2.62 17.35 4.73
C LEU A 204 1.27 16.63 4.71
N ARG A 205 1.01 15.89 3.63
CA ARG A 205 -0.19 15.05 3.48
C ARG A 205 -0.18 13.89 4.48
N LEU A 206 0.97 13.30 4.76
CA LEU A 206 1.14 12.26 5.78
C LEU A 206 0.84 12.81 7.18
N ILE A 207 1.37 13.97 7.55
CA ILE A 207 1.07 14.64 8.83
C ILE A 207 -0.44 14.90 8.96
N ARG A 208 -1.07 15.41 7.89
CA ARG A 208 -2.51 15.67 7.87
C ARG A 208 -3.34 14.38 8.03
N LEU A 209 -2.94 13.30 7.37
CA LEU A 209 -3.57 11.99 7.47
C LEU A 209 -3.44 11.39 8.88
N LEU A 210 -2.25 11.44 9.48
CA LEU A 210 -2.01 10.98 10.84
C LEU A 210 -2.82 11.81 11.84
N THR A 211 -2.89 13.13 11.67
CA THR A 211 -3.66 14.03 12.52
C THR A 211 -5.15 13.67 12.50
N GLU A 212 -5.75 13.50 11.32
CA GLU A 212 -7.16 13.08 11.19
C GLU A 212 -7.40 11.72 11.86
N SER A 213 -6.50 10.76 11.62
CA SER A 213 -6.59 9.43 12.20
C SER A 213 -6.54 9.46 13.72
N ILE A 214 -5.63 10.24 14.31
CA ILE A 214 -5.49 10.44 15.76
C ILE A 214 -6.77 11.01 16.36
N GLN A 215 -7.35 12.02 15.72
CA GLN A 215 -8.57 12.68 16.21
C GLN A 215 -9.77 11.73 16.26
N LYS A 216 -9.89 10.81 15.29
CA LYS A 216 -11.03 9.88 15.20
C LYS A 216 -10.78 8.55 15.89
N PHE A 217 -9.53 8.15 16.12
CA PHE A 217 -9.16 6.78 16.53
C PHE A 217 -10.00 6.26 17.70
N LYS A 218 -10.04 6.99 18.82
CA LYS A 218 -10.73 6.54 20.04
C LYS A 218 -12.25 6.43 19.90
N LEU A 219 -12.83 7.06 18.88
CA LEU A 219 -14.26 7.02 18.60
C LEU A 219 -14.64 5.82 17.70
N LEU A 220 -13.66 5.23 17.02
CA LEU A 220 -13.87 4.09 16.14
C LEU A 220 -13.97 2.78 16.91
N ARG A 221 -14.65 1.80 16.32
CA ARG A 221 -14.69 0.42 16.82
C ARG A 221 -13.37 -0.31 16.55
N LYS A 222 -13.13 -1.37 17.32
CA LYS A 222 -11.91 -2.21 17.19
C LYS A 222 -11.68 -2.76 15.78
N SER A 223 -12.74 -3.13 15.06
CA SER A 223 -12.66 -3.58 13.66
C SER A 223 -12.09 -2.50 12.74
N ALA A 224 -12.60 -1.26 12.85
CA ALA A 224 -12.10 -0.11 12.10
C ALA A 224 -10.65 0.24 12.47
N HIS A 225 -10.24 0.05 13.74
CA HIS A 225 -8.84 0.24 14.15
C HIS A 225 -7.88 -0.63 13.36
N ILE A 226 -8.20 -1.91 13.16
CA ILE A 226 -7.34 -2.84 12.41
C ILE A 226 -7.15 -2.39 10.96
N VAL A 227 -8.24 -2.01 10.29
CA VAL A 227 -8.20 -1.54 8.88
C VAL A 227 -7.42 -0.23 8.78
N LEU A 228 -7.67 0.71 9.70
CA LEU A 228 -6.97 1.99 9.73
C LEU A 228 -5.46 1.82 9.99
N VAL A 229 -5.07 1.00 10.97
CA VAL A 229 -3.67 0.72 11.29
C VAL A 229 -2.94 0.10 10.10
N THR A 230 -3.55 -0.90 9.47
CA THR A 230 -2.98 -1.56 8.29
C THR A 230 -2.82 -0.58 7.12
N SER A 231 -3.82 0.29 6.92
CA SER A 231 -3.80 1.26 5.83
C SER A 231 -2.77 2.37 6.06
N LEU A 232 -2.64 2.88 7.29
CA LEU A 232 -1.63 3.86 7.68
C LEU A 232 -0.22 3.32 7.53
N GLU A 233 0.02 2.06 7.92
CA GLU A 233 1.31 1.42 7.76
C GLU A 233 1.72 1.38 6.27
N LYS A 234 0.82 0.97 5.39
CA LYS A 234 1.07 0.95 3.94
C LYS A 234 1.24 2.35 3.36
N ALA A 235 0.51 3.35 3.85
CA ALA A 235 0.70 4.74 3.43
C ALA A 235 2.11 5.26 3.79
N ILE A 236 2.64 4.91 4.96
CA ILE A 236 4.02 5.24 5.34
C ILE A 236 5.02 4.56 4.41
N TRP A 237 4.83 3.27 4.09
CA TRP A 237 5.69 2.58 3.12
C TRP A 237 5.64 3.22 1.74
N ASN A 238 4.45 3.50 1.22
CA ASN A 238 4.29 4.18 -0.07
C ASN A 238 4.95 5.56 -0.07
N TRP A 239 4.87 6.32 1.02
CA TRP A 239 5.57 7.61 1.17
C TRP A 239 7.08 7.42 1.08
N MET A 240 7.65 6.45 1.82
CA MET A 240 9.08 6.16 1.78
C MET A 240 9.56 5.69 0.39
N ASP A 241 8.75 4.89 -0.30
CA ASP A 241 9.03 4.43 -1.67
C ASP A 241 8.97 5.56 -2.69
N THR A 242 8.00 6.47 -2.54
CA THR A 242 7.76 7.57 -3.49
C THR A 242 8.70 8.75 -3.24
N TYR A 243 8.99 9.05 -1.98
CA TYR A 243 9.75 10.22 -1.53
C TYR A 243 10.87 9.81 -0.54
N PRO A 244 11.81 8.94 -0.94
CA PRO A 244 12.86 8.44 -0.05
C PRO A 244 13.75 9.55 0.53
N GLN A 245 13.93 10.64 -0.21
CA GLN A 245 14.65 11.83 0.25
C GLN A 245 13.97 12.54 1.43
N GLU A 246 12.64 12.57 1.48
CA GLU A 246 11.92 13.18 2.62
C GLU A 246 12.13 12.35 3.88
N PHE A 247 12.12 11.02 3.76
CA PHE A 247 12.45 10.13 4.87
C PHE A 247 13.89 10.32 5.36
N ALA A 248 14.86 10.40 4.44
CA ALA A 248 16.25 10.68 4.79
C ALA A 248 16.42 12.05 5.48
N GLU A 249 15.68 13.07 5.02
CA GLU A 249 15.66 14.38 5.66
C GLU A 249 15.07 14.31 7.07
N VAL A 250 13.98 13.56 7.30
CA VAL A 250 13.41 13.37 8.65
C VAL A 250 14.42 12.77 9.62
N GLN A 251 15.30 11.87 9.18
CA GLN A 251 16.36 11.31 10.04
C GLN A 251 17.41 12.35 10.44
N CYS A 252 17.80 13.24 9.51
CA CYS A 252 18.84 14.24 9.75
C CYS A 252 18.30 15.50 10.44
N ARG A 253 17.09 15.91 10.05
CA ARG A 253 16.38 17.10 10.50
C ARG A 253 14.95 16.71 10.90
N PRO A 254 14.76 16.26 12.15
CA PRO A 254 13.46 15.76 12.61
C PRO A 254 12.37 16.82 12.48
N ASN A 255 11.22 16.43 11.94
CA ASN A 255 10.03 17.27 11.82
C ASN A 255 9.20 17.15 13.11
N ASP A 256 9.00 18.26 13.83
CA ASP A 256 8.33 18.25 15.14
C ASP A 256 6.83 17.90 15.06
N GLU A 257 6.14 18.30 13.98
CA GLU A 257 4.72 17.97 13.78
C GLU A 257 4.54 16.48 13.51
N LEU A 258 5.35 15.90 12.60
CA LEU A 258 5.38 14.46 12.34
C LEU A 258 5.74 13.69 13.60
N SER A 259 6.75 14.15 14.35
CA SER A 259 7.19 13.52 15.61
C SER A 259 6.05 13.50 16.63
N LYS A 260 5.30 14.60 16.75
CA LYS A 260 4.13 14.69 17.64
C LYS A 260 3.01 13.74 17.21
N CYS A 261 2.72 13.64 15.92
CA CYS A 261 1.75 12.68 15.39
C CYS A 261 2.17 11.24 15.69
N CYS A 262 3.43 10.89 15.42
CA CYS A 262 3.96 9.54 15.65
C CYS A 262 3.94 9.16 17.13
N ASP A 263 4.37 10.07 18.01
CA ASP A 263 4.38 9.87 19.46
C ASP A 263 2.96 9.65 20.01
N THR A 264 2.01 10.50 19.59
CA THR A 264 0.61 10.45 20.03
C THR A 264 -0.08 9.19 19.52
N LEU A 265 0.07 8.85 18.24
CA LEU A 265 -0.54 7.65 17.68
C LEU A 265 0.04 6.39 18.32
N PHE A 266 1.35 6.33 18.56
CA PHE A 266 1.97 5.21 19.25
C PHE A 266 1.32 4.97 20.63
N ASP A 267 1.17 6.04 21.42
CA ASP A 267 0.59 5.93 22.77
C ASP A 267 -0.89 5.52 22.72
N ILE A 268 -1.66 6.04 21.75
CA ILE A 268 -3.04 5.61 21.50
C ILE A 268 -3.10 4.11 21.19
N LEU A 269 -2.23 3.60 20.32
CA LEU A 269 -2.20 2.17 19.98
C LEU A 269 -1.83 1.31 21.19
N GLN A 270 -0.85 1.76 21.98
CA GLN A 270 -0.40 1.05 23.17
C GLN A 270 -1.53 0.95 24.22
N ASP A 271 -2.23 2.05 24.46
CA ASP A 271 -3.31 2.11 25.45
C ASP A 271 -4.59 1.41 24.97
N SER A 272 -4.93 1.49 23.68
CA SER A 272 -6.17 0.90 23.15
C SER A 272 -6.15 -0.63 23.09
N PHE A 273 -4.96 -1.23 23.08
CA PHE A 273 -4.76 -2.68 22.96
C PHE A 273 -3.94 -3.28 24.11
N SER A 274 -3.89 -2.60 25.27
CA SER A 274 -3.14 -3.06 26.44
C SER A 274 -3.61 -4.40 26.99
N ASP A 275 -4.87 -4.78 26.82
CA ASP A 275 -5.41 -5.97 27.51
C ASP A 275 -5.45 -7.22 26.63
N ASN A 276 -5.42 -7.05 25.30
CA ASN A 276 -5.53 -8.14 24.34
C ASN A 276 -4.18 -8.43 23.67
N LYS A 277 -3.48 -9.47 24.11
CA LYS A 277 -2.17 -9.88 23.56
C LYS A 277 -2.20 -10.06 22.04
N LYS A 278 -3.23 -10.70 21.49
CA LYS A 278 -3.36 -10.97 20.04
C LYS A 278 -3.52 -9.70 19.22
N SER A 279 -4.34 -8.76 19.68
CA SER A 279 -4.55 -7.49 18.98
C SER A 279 -3.35 -6.57 19.13
N ARG A 280 -2.68 -6.60 20.29
CA ARG A 280 -1.48 -5.80 20.56
C ARG A 280 -0.35 -6.12 19.59
N VAL A 281 -0.05 -7.40 19.39
CA VAL A 281 1.05 -7.81 18.48
C VAL A 281 0.75 -7.46 17.01
N ALA A 282 -0.52 -7.36 16.63
CA ALA A 282 -0.91 -6.91 15.29
C ALA A 282 -0.63 -5.40 15.07
N MET A 283 -0.44 -4.61 16.12
CA MET A 283 -0.09 -3.18 16.02
C MET A 283 1.42 -2.95 15.85
N TRP A 284 2.24 -3.96 16.15
CA TRP A 284 3.70 -3.82 16.20
C TRP A 284 4.34 -3.33 14.89
N PRO A 285 3.91 -3.81 13.70
CA PRO A 285 4.41 -3.29 12.43
C PRO A 285 4.24 -1.77 12.27
N LEU A 286 3.08 -1.21 12.61
CA LEU A 286 2.91 0.24 12.56
C LEU A 286 3.71 0.93 13.67
N GLN A 287 3.70 0.39 14.90
CA GLN A 287 4.41 0.97 16.05
C GLN A 287 5.92 1.12 15.81
N ILE A 288 6.58 0.15 15.17
CA ILE A 288 8.00 0.29 14.82
C ILE A 288 8.24 1.37 13.77
N MET A 289 7.36 1.48 12.77
CA MET A 289 7.46 2.54 11.77
C MET A 289 7.31 3.92 12.40
N LEU A 290 6.35 4.11 13.31
CA LEU A 290 6.18 5.37 14.03
C LEU A 290 7.42 5.76 14.86
N LEU A 291 8.14 4.79 15.42
CA LEU A 291 9.41 5.06 16.12
C LEU A 291 10.52 5.43 15.15
N VAL A 292 10.63 4.74 14.03
CA VAL A 292 11.62 5.05 12.97
C VAL A 292 11.39 6.46 12.40
N LEU A 293 10.13 6.91 12.30
CA LEU A 293 9.78 8.28 11.90
C LEU A 293 10.04 9.34 12.99
N ASN A 294 10.41 8.94 14.21
CA ASN A 294 10.69 9.83 15.33
C ASN A 294 12.11 9.57 15.89
N PRO A 295 13.16 9.96 15.15
CA PRO A 295 14.54 9.58 15.44
C PRO A 295 15.03 10.06 16.81
N LYS A 296 14.58 11.22 17.31
CA LYS A 296 14.96 11.73 18.65
C LYS A 296 14.48 10.79 19.77
N VAL A 297 13.25 10.31 19.67
CA VAL A 297 12.68 9.37 20.65
C VAL A 297 13.32 8.00 20.51
N LEU A 298 13.57 7.55 19.28
CA LEU A 298 14.26 6.29 19.02
C LEU A 298 15.69 6.31 19.59
N GLU A 299 16.43 7.40 19.41
CA GLU A 299 17.78 7.63 19.96
C GLU A 299 17.79 7.51 21.48
N GLU A 300 16.85 8.17 22.15
CA GLU A 300 16.74 8.09 23.60
C GLU A 300 16.49 6.64 24.09
N ILE A 301 15.57 5.93 23.44
CA ILE A 301 15.22 4.54 23.78
C ILE A 301 16.42 3.61 23.59
N VAL A 302 17.12 3.72 22.46
CA VAL A 302 18.25 2.83 22.11
C VAL A 302 19.46 3.14 22.99
N ASN A 303 19.75 4.42 23.26
CA ASN A 303 20.85 4.80 24.15
C ASN A 303 20.59 4.35 25.60
N ALA A 304 19.33 4.23 26.01
CA ALA A 304 18.98 3.70 27.32
C ALA A 304 19.29 2.20 27.50
N ASP A 305 19.54 1.45 26.42
CA ASP A 305 20.09 0.09 26.52
C ASP A 305 21.57 0.10 26.90
N SER A 306 22.28 1.20 26.63
CA SER A 306 23.68 1.42 27.00
C SER A 306 23.84 2.13 28.36
N GLY A 307 22.75 2.22 29.14
CA GLY A 307 22.76 2.83 30.47
C GLY A 307 22.46 4.33 30.51
N ALA A 308 22.14 4.96 29.38
CA ALA A 308 21.69 6.36 29.38
C ALA A 308 20.32 6.53 30.06
N PRO A 309 20.00 7.70 30.65
CA PRO A 309 18.67 7.98 31.17
C PRO A 309 17.60 7.90 30.08
N CYS A 310 16.46 7.28 30.40
CA CYS A 310 15.26 7.30 29.57
C CYS A 310 14.17 8.10 30.28
N SER A 311 13.54 9.03 29.56
CA SER A 311 12.40 9.79 30.03
C SER A 311 11.26 8.85 30.43
N PRO A 312 10.58 9.11 31.57
CA PRO A 312 9.42 8.33 31.98
C PRO A 312 8.36 8.21 30.89
N ARG A 313 8.18 9.26 30.07
CA ARG A 313 7.23 9.27 28.94
C ARG A 313 7.56 8.23 27.86
N HIS A 314 8.84 7.91 27.65
CA HIS A 314 9.28 6.95 26.63
C HIS A 314 9.41 5.52 27.15
N THR A 315 9.17 5.29 28.45
CA THR A 315 9.23 3.98 29.09
C THR A 315 8.37 2.93 28.37
N LYS A 316 7.12 3.27 28.01
CA LYS A 316 6.24 2.33 27.29
C LYS A 316 6.80 1.95 25.91
N LYS A 317 7.42 2.91 25.22
CA LYS A 317 8.05 2.72 23.90
C LYS A 317 9.30 1.84 24.00
N LYS A 318 10.11 2.02 25.05
CA LYS A 318 11.22 1.10 25.38
C LYS A 318 10.73 -0.34 25.64
N HIS A 319 9.72 -0.51 26.49
CA HIS A 319 9.13 -1.83 26.78
C HIS A 319 8.55 -2.51 25.54
N PHE A 320 8.06 -1.74 24.57
CA PHE A 320 7.65 -2.26 23.27
C PHE A 320 8.85 -2.85 22.51
N ILE A 321 9.95 -2.11 22.37
CA ILE A 321 11.20 -2.62 21.74
C ILE A 321 11.70 -3.89 22.46
N ASP A 322 11.70 -3.91 23.80
CA ASP A 322 12.07 -5.09 24.57
C ASP A 322 11.15 -6.29 24.29
N SER A 323 9.86 -6.03 24.10
CA SER A 323 8.88 -7.08 23.76
C SER A 323 9.09 -7.64 22.36
N VAL A 324 9.43 -6.78 21.39
CA VAL A 324 9.82 -7.20 20.04
C VAL A 324 11.08 -8.05 20.08
N LYS A 325 12.14 -7.59 20.77
CA LYS A 325 13.40 -8.36 20.96
C LYS A 325 13.14 -9.72 21.62
N ARG A 326 12.34 -9.77 22.69
CA ARG A 326 11.94 -11.03 23.34
C ARG A 326 11.16 -11.95 22.41
N GLY A 327 10.35 -11.42 21.49
CA GLY A 327 9.61 -12.22 20.52
C GLY A 327 10.52 -13.01 19.56
N LEU A 328 11.70 -12.47 19.25
CA LEU A 328 12.72 -13.14 18.44
C LEU A 328 13.57 -14.17 19.23
N SER A 329 13.58 -14.09 20.56
CA SER A 329 14.40 -14.98 21.39
C SER A 329 14.01 -16.45 21.19
N PRO A 330 14.98 -17.38 21.09
CA PRO A 330 14.71 -18.82 21.03
C PRO A 330 13.96 -19.37 22.23
N GLN A 331 13.98 -18.65 23.36
CA GLN A 331 13.27 -19.02 24.59
C GLN A 331 11.78 -18.62 24.57
N ASN A 332 11.33 -17.86 23.57
CA ASN A 332 9.93 -17.49 23.45
C ASN A 332 9.08 -18.66 22.96
N ASN A 333 8.02 -18.98 23.71
CA ASN A 333 7.09 -20.06 23.37
C ASN A 333 5.83 -19.57 22.63
N SER A 334 5.64 -18.27 22.46
CA SER A 334 4.46 -17.72 21.76
C SER A 334 4.71 -17.59 20.26
N LYS A 335 4.19 -18.55 19.47
CA LYS A 335 4.23 -18.53 17.99
C LYS A 335 3.75 -17.19 17.43
N GLN A 336 2.61 -16.70 17.92
CA GLN A 336 2.02 -15.44 17.47
C GLN A 336 2.93 -14.22 17.73
N MET A 337 3.58 -14.18 18.89
CA MET A 337 4.51 -13.11 19.23
C MET A 337 5.79 -13.19 18.41
N THR A 338 6.28 -14.39 18.12
CA THR A 338 7.43 -14.60 17.21
C THR A 338 7.11 -14.12 15.80
N GLU A 339 5.97 -14.51 15.24
CA GLU A 339 5.55 -14.07 13.89
C GLU A 339 5.46 -12.55 13.81
N ALA A 340 4.80 -11.92 14.79
CA ALA A 340 4.71 -10.47 14.85
C ALA A 340 6.10 -9.81 14.98
N ALA A 341 6.95 -10.31 15.88
CA ALA A 341 8.31 -9.80 16.05
C ALA A 341 9.14 -9.91 14.76
N VAL A 342 9.03 -11.04 14.05
CA VAL A 342 9.71 -11.26 12.77
C VAL A 342 9.23 -10.25 11.74
N VAL A 343 7.90 -10.11 11.54
CA VAL A 343 7.35 -9.12 10.59
C VAL A 343 7.81 -7.70 10.93
N THR A 344 7.74 -7.32 12.21
CA THR A 344 8.19 -6.01 12.71
C THR A 344 9.68 -5.79 12.46
N CYS A 345 10.53 -6.79 12.69
CA CYS A 345 11.99 -6.65 12.52
C CYS A 345 12.44 -6.70 11.06
N VAL A 346 11.75 -7.45 10.19
CA VAL A 346 11.99 -7.38 8.74
C VAL A 346 11.67 -5.97 8.24
N LYS A 347 10.54 -5.39 8.68
CA LYS A 347 10.17 -4.00 8.35
C LYS A 347 11.19 -2.99 8.85
N LEU A 348 11.70 -3.14 10.07
CA LEU A 348 12.80 -2.33 10.59
C LEU A 348 14.05 -2.43 9.71
N CYS A 349 14.47 -3.65 9.34
CA CYS A 349 15.61 -3.87 8.47
C CYS A 349 15.39 -3.22 7.10
N LYS A 350 14.20 -3.38 6.50
CA LYS A 350 13.84 -2.77 5.22
C LYS A 350 13.87 -1.26 5.28
N ALA A 351 13.32 -0.66 6.35
CA ALA A 351 13.32 0.79 6.54
C ALA A 351 14.75 1.35 6.61
N SER A 352 15.67 0.62 7.26
CA SER A 352 17.08 1.03 7.30
C SER A 352 17.79 1.02 5.94
N THR A 353 17.24 0.34 4.92
CA THR A 353 17.82 0.37 3.55
C THR A 353 17.61 1.69 2.81
N TYR A 354 16.73 2.57 3.31
CA TYR A 354 16.53 3.92 2.79
C TYR A 354 17.54 4.92 3.38
N LEU A 355 18.35 4.48 4.34
CA LEU A 355 19.36 5.30 5.01
C LEU A 355 20.71 5.11 4.35
N ASN A 356 21.58 6.11 4.48
CA ASN A 356 22.94 6.01 4.01
C ASN A 356 23.71 5.01 4.88
N ILE A 357 24.13 3.87 4.30
CA ILE A 357 24.91 2.83 4.98
C ILE A 357 26.22 3.33 5.60
N ALA A 358 26.78 4.44 5.08
CA ALA A 358 27.98 5.06 5.64
C ALA A 358 27.74 5.70 7.01
N ASP A 359 26.50 6.08 7.33
CA ASP A 359 26.10 6.61 8.64
C ASP A 359 25.89 5.47 9.65
N SER A 360 26.97 4.74 9.95
CA SER A 360 26.93 3.57 10.84
C SER A 360 26.53 3.89 12.29
N GLY A 361 26.55 5.18 12.66
CA GLY A 361 26.10 5.72 13.95
C GLY A 361 24.61 6.05 14.01
N ASN A 362 23.88 5.97 12.89
CA ASN A 362 22.44 6.17 12.88
C ASN A 362 21.76 5.20 13.87
N VAL A 363 20.90 5.73 14.73
CA VAL A 363 20.22 4.95 15.77
C VAL A 363 19.41 3.78 15.18
N THR A 364 18.83 3.94 13.99
CA THR A 364 18.08 2.87 13.32
C THR A 364 18.99 1.68 13.02
N PHE A 365 20.23 1.90 12.57
CA PHE A 365 21.20 0.82 12.35
C PHE A 365 21.65 0.18 13.67
N ILE A 366 21.80 0.94 14.74
CA ILE A 366 22.13 0.40 16.07
C ILE A 366 21.02 -0.57 16.52
N LEU A 367 19.75 -0.17 16.37
CA LEU A 367 18.62 -1.04 16.70
C LEU A 367 18.59 -2.28 15.80
N VAL A 368 18.77 -2.14 14.49
CA VAL A 368 18.84 -3.27 13.54
C VAL A 368 19.93 -4.27 13.95
N LYS A 369 21.14 -3.79 14.27
CA LYS A 369 22.26 -4.64 14.73
C LYS A 369 21.91 -5.45 15.97
N SER A 370 21.04 -4.93 16.85
CA SER A 370 20.60 -5.63 18.06
C SER A 370 19.63 -6.79 17.81
N VAL A 371 18.96 -6.85 16.66
CA VAL A 371 17.94 -7.88 16.34
C VAL A 371 18.32 -8.79 15.16
N ILE A 372 19.28 -8.38 14.33
CA ILE A 372 19.55 -9.01 13.03
C ILE A 372 20.01 -10.47 13.13
N ASN A 373 20.78 -10.83 14.16
CA ASN A 373 21.28 -12.20 14.30
C ASN A 373 20.17 -13.16 14.70
N ASP A 374 19.30 -12.76 15.64
CA ASP A 374 18.13 -13.55 16.03
C ASP A 374 17.17 -13.70 14.85
N LEU A 375 16.92 -12.61 14.11
CA LEU A 375 16.08 -12.63 12.91
C LEU A 375 16.63 -13.58 11.84
N LYS A 376 17.94 -13.54 11.55
CA LYS A 376 18.60 -14.48 10.63
C LYS A 376 18.45 -15.93 11.10
N SER A 377 18.63 -16.18 12.40
CA SER A 377 18.53 -17.52 12.98
C SER A 377 17.12 -18.13 12.91
N LEU A 378 16.09 -17.29 12.79
CA LEU A 378 14.70 -17.71 12.60
C LEU A 378 14.36 -17.93 11.14
N LEU A 379 14.71 -16.98 10.27
CA LEU A 379 14.30 -17.00 8.86
C LEU A 379 15.20 -17.90 8.00
N PHE A 380 16.52 -17.85 8.20
CA PHE A 380 17.52 -18.51 7.37
C PHE A 380 18.21 -19.67 8.10
N ASN A 381 17.43 -20.54 8.74
CA ASN A 381 17.94 -21.72 9.42
C ASN A 381 17.52 -23.02 8.69
N PRO A 382 18.45 -23.66 7.96
CA PRO A 382 18.18 -24.93 7.25
C PRO A 382 17.61 -26.04 8.13
N SER A 383 17.97 -26.07 9.42
CA SER A 383 17.58 -27.13 10.36
C SER A 383 16.16 -26.95 10.90
N LYS A 384 15.62 -25.73 10.82
CA LYS A 384 14.28 -25.36 11.31
C LYS A 384 13.64 -24.40 10.32
N SER A 385 13.10 -24.93 9.23
CA SER A 385 12.41 -24.12 8.22
C SER A 385 11.32 -23.24 8.86
N TYR A 386 11.35 -21.95 8.51
CA TYR A 386 10.39 -20.94 8.98
C TYR A 386 9.00 -21.12 8.37
N ILE A 387 8.91 -21.75 7.20
CA ILE A 387 7.66 -21.93 6.45
C ILE A 387 6.74 -22.88 7.20
N ARG A 388 5.72 -22.35 7.87
CA ARG A 388 4.85 -23.13 8.77
C ARG A 388 3.36 -22.81 8.63
N GLY A 389 2.95 -22.14 7.56
CA GLY A 389 1.56 -21.98 7.18
C GLY A 389 0.81 -20.95 8.05
N ASN A 390 0.21 -19.99 7.34
CA ASN A 390 -0.55 -18.83 7.80
C ASN A 390 0.22 -17.84 8.70
N LEU A 391 0.90 -16.89 8.06
CA LEU A 391 1.28 -15.62 8.66
C LEU A 391 0.06 -14.79 9.04
N ILE A 392 0.22 -13.97 10.07
CA ILE A 392 -0.66 -12.85 10.40
C ILE A 392 -0.39 -11.76 9.36
N SER A 393 -1.46 -11.25 8.72
CA SER A 393 -1.41 -10.23 7.66
C SER A 393 -0.96 -10.78 6.30
N GLY A 394 -1.54 -10.27 5.21
CA GLY A 394 -1.41 -10.74 3.82
C GLY A 394 -0.01 -10.65 3.17
N TYR A 395 1.07 -10.84 3.94
CA TYR A 395 2.40 -11.18 3.46
C TYR A 395 2.49 -12.68 3.23
N SER A 396 2.95 -13.11 2.05
CA SER A 396 3.40 -14.49 1.93
C SER A 396 4.70 -14.65 2.73
N GLU A 397 4.92 -15.84 3.32
CA GLU A 397 6.18 -16.15 4.04
C GLU A 397 7.40 -15.93 3.13
N LEU A 398 7.21 -16.15 1.83
CA LEU A 398 8.22 -15.93 0.80
C LEU A 398 8.53 -14.44 0.59
N ASP A 399 7.53 -13.56 0.52
CA ASP A 399 7.74 -12.12 0.37
C ASP A 399 8.48 -11.55 1.59
N LEU A 400 8.11 -12.01 2.79
CA LEU A 400 8.76 -11.59 4.03
C LEU A 400 10.23 -12.01 4.07
N MET A 401 10.53 -13.26 3.69
CA MET A 401 11.90 -13.74 3.59
C MET A 401 12.69 -13.01 2.50
N THR A 402 12.05 -12.67 1.38
CA THR A 402 12.66 -11.90 0.29
C THR A 402 13.01 -10.48 0.73
N ASP A 403 12.07 -9.78 1.37
CA ASP A 403 12.30 -8.46 1.94
C ASP A 403 13.44 -8.49 2.96
N CYS A 404 13.48 -9.51 3.83
CA CYS A 404 14.56 -9.67 4.79
C CYS A 404 15.91 -9.90 4.08
N PHE A 405 15.96 -10.82 3.12
CA PHE A 405 17.17 -11.14 2.36
C PHE A 405 17.74 -9.90 1.65
N VAL A 406 16.90 -9.16 0.91
CA VAL A 406 17.30 -7.92 0.23
C VAL A 406 17.77 -6.88 1.24
N SER A 407 17.09 -6.76 2.38
CA SER A 407 17.50 -5.83 3.43
C SER A 407 18.87 -6.18 3.99
N LEU A 408 19.10 -7.45 4.35
CA LEU A 408 20.39 -7.95 4.85
C LEU A 408 21.53 -7.67 3.86
N PHE A 409 21.30 -7.92 2.58
CA PHE A 409 22.29 -7.66 1.53
C PHE A 409 22.64 -6.16 1.43
N ARG A 410 21.64 -5.27 1.52
CA ARG A 410 21.85 -3.82 1.45
C ARG A 410 22.54 -3.25 2.67
N ILE A 411 22.24 -3.73 3.88
CA ILE A 411 22.78 -3.19 5.14
C ILE A 411 24.08 -3.85 5.61
N MET A 412 24.33 -5.09 5.17
CA MET A 412 25.51 -5.88 5.54
C MET A 412 26.08 -6.59 4.30
N PRO A 413 26.59 -5.85 3.30
CA PRO A 413 27.00 -6.41 2.00
C PRO A 413 28.13 -7.45 2.09
N HIS A 414 28.88 -7.46 3.20
CA HIS A 414 29.96 -8.42 3.43
C HIS A 414 29.52 -9.67 4.22
N ASN A 415 28.31 -9.69 4.78
CA ASN A 415 27.78 -10.86 5.47
C ASN A 415 26.98 -11.73 4.50
N ASN A 416 27.54 -12.88 4.14
CA ASN A 416 26.96 -13.80 3.17
C ASN A 416 26.24 -14.98 3.82
N ASP A 417 25.89 -14.92 5.11
CA ASP A 417 25.33 -16.09 5.83
C ASP A 417 23.97 -16.51 5.25
N ALA A 418 23.07 -15.56 5.04
CA ALA A 418 21.76 -15.82 4.43
C ALA A 418 21.91 -16.27 2.96
N LEU A 419 22.84 -15.67 2.20
CA LEU A 419 23.12 -16.07 0.82
C LEU A 419 23.62 -17.51 0.73
N LYS A 420 24.50 -17.94 1.63
CA LYS A 420 24.99 -19.33 1.68
C LYS A 420 23.85 -20.33 1.94
N VAL A 421 22.92 -19.98 2.83
CA VAL A 421 21.73 -20.79 3.09
C VAL A 421 20.89 -20.91 1.82
N CYS A 422 20.62 -19.79 1.15
CA CYS A 422 19.77 -19.77 -0.03
C CYS A 422 20.38 -20.40 -1.28
N LEU A 423 21.71 -20.47 -1.40
CA LEU A 423 22.40 -21.16 -2.51
C LEU A 423 22.62 -22.65 -2.27
N ASN A 424 22.43 -23.15 -1.05
CA ASN A 424 22.69 -24.54 -0.73
C ASN A 424 21.58 -25.44 -1.30
N LEU A 425 21.93 -26.23 -2.32
CA LEU A 425 21.04 -27.14 -3.06
C LEU A 425 20.33 -28.18 -2.18
N ASN A 426 20.82 -28.43 -0.96
CA ASN A 426 20.23 -29.37 -0.02
C ASN A 426 19.20 -28.72 0.92
N THR A 427 18.95 -27.41 0.78
CA THR A 427 17.95 -26.70 1.59
C THR A 427 16.57 -26.72 0.94
N HIS A 428 15.55 -26.33 1.71
CA HIS A 428 14.18 -26.30 1.20
C HIS A 428 14.04 -25.33 0.02
N ILE A 429 13.26 -25.71 -1.01
CA ILE A 429 13.12 -24.98 -2.29
C ILE A 429 12.72 -23.51 -2.13
N SER A 430 12.01 -23.17 -1.05
CA SER A 430 11.66 -21.80 -0.73
C SER A 430 12.84 -20.86 -0.61
N TYR A 431 13.99 -21.33 -0.10
CA TYR A 431 15.19 -20.52 0.02
C TYR A 431 15.76 -20.15 -1.36
N HIS A 432 15.58 -21.01 -2.36
CA HIS A 432 15.94 -20.71 -3.75
C HIS A 432 14.96 -19.71 -4.37
N TYR A 433 13.65 -19.83 -4.09
CA TYR A 433 12.68 -18.84 -4.52
C TYR A 433 12.96 -17.45 -3.94
N VAL A 434 13.46 -17.35 -2.71
CA VAL A 434 13.90 -16.06 -2.13
C VAL A 434 14.98 -15.39 -2.99
N ILE A 435 15.95 -16.15 -3.51
CA ILE A 435 16.97 -15.58 -4.42
C ILE A 435 16.32 -15.12 -5.71
N VAL A 436 15.51 -15.97 -6.34
CA VAL A 436 14.88 -15.63 -7.62
C VAL A 436 14.02 -14.37 -7.47
N ASN A 437 13.18 -14.30 -6.44
CA ASN A 437 12.33 -13.15 -6.17
C ASN A 437 13.13 -11.89 -5.81
N SER A 438 14.32 -12.03 -5.19
CA SER A 438 15.17 -10.88 -4.86
C SER A 438 15.83 -10.22 -6.09
N LEU A 439 15.83 -10.91 -7.23
CA LEU A 439 16.39 -10.44 -8.50
C LEU A 439 15.31 -9.86 -9.44
N LEU A 440 14.03 -10.07 -9.14
CA LEU A 440 12.88 -9.50 -9.84
C LEU A 440 12.54 -8.13 -9.24
#